data_AF-K2KV65-F1
#
_entry.id   AF-K2KV65-F1
#
_cell.length_a   1.000
_cell.length_b   1.000
_cell.length_c   1.000
_cell.angle_alpha   90.00
_cell.angle_beta   90.00
_cell.angle_gamma   90.00
#
_symmetry.space_group_name_H-M   'P 1'
#
loop_
_entity.id
_entity.type
_entity.pdbx_description
1 polymer ?
#
loop_
_entity_poly.entity_id
_entity_poly.type
_entity_poly.pdbx_seq_one_letter_code
_entity_poly.pdbx_strand_id
1 'polypeptide(L)'
;MIIEKASHKELELLADANFKHPENIRASLDHDAIAHILKRHGVNSVNVKNGEIPITYEDIANYRYIVNNADAILRTIDKYDKEAITAFKQINGYAVVVEQAINKKNELALKTMYKNNGSYKNNEVYKEFSSTSLNANAKVLHRLSSYSGATENTTQKPLNSQEDLLKTSENLNETTKDATKLSPLEQANAEKHELTLKTMQKNA
;
A
#
# COMPACT_ATOMS: atom_id res chain seq x y z
N MET A 1 -21.22 -1.04 2.59
CA MET A 1 -20.44 -0.18 1.69
C MET A 1 -20.24 1.15 2.37
N ILE A 2 -18.99 1.60 2.48
CA ILE A 2 -18.62 2.93 2.98
C ILE A 2 -18.36 3.83 1.78
N ILE A 3 -18.75 5.10 1.87
CA ILE A 3 -18.57 6.10 0.82
C ILE A 3 -17.98 7.35 1.45
N GLU A 4 -16.93 7.88 0.84
CA GLU A 4 -16.26 9.11 1.25
C GLU A 4 -15.96 9.99 0.04
N LYS A 5 -15.58 11.25 0.27
CA LYS A 5 -15.15 12.15 -0.82
C LYS A 5 -13.73 11.78 -1.27
N ALA A 6 -13.48 11.84 -2.58
CA ALA A 6 -12.12 11.76 -3.09
C ALA A 6 -11.25 12.91 -2.56
N SER A 7 -9.97 12.65 -2.37
CA SER A 7 -9.01 13.61 -1.82
C SER A 7 -8.50 14.56 -2.88
N HIS A 8 -8.01 15.74 -2.47
CA HIS A 8 -7.46 16.73 -3.40
C HIS A 8 -6.34 16.15 -4.27
N LYS A 9 -5.44 15.32 -3.71
CA LYS A 9 -4.37 14.65 -4.46
C LYS A 9 -4.90 13.71 -5.55
N GLU A 10 -6.01 13.02 -5.29
CA GLU A 10 -6.65 12.19 -6.31
C GLU A 10 -7.30 13.06 -7.38
N LEU A 11 -7.98 14.15 -7.00
CA LEU A 11 -8.67 15.04 -7.95
C LEU A 11 -7.70 15.65 -8.97
N GLU A 12 -6.49 16.03 -8.55
CA GLU A 12 -5.44 16.57 -9.44
C GLU A 12 -5.07 15.59 -10.57
N LEU A 13 -5.06 14.28 -10.28
CA LEU A 13 -4.73 13.22 -11.23
C LEU A 13 -5.90 12.82 -12.15
N LEU A 14 -7.10 13.27 -11.80
CA LEU A 14 -8.36 12.82 -12.39
C LEU A 14 -9.03 13.88 -13.27
N ALA A 15 -8.38 15.03 -13.49
CA ALA A 15 -8.91 16.11 -14.33
C ALA A 15 -9.38 15.61 -15.71
N ASP A 16 -8.62 14.68 -16.32
CA ASP A 16 -8.90 14.11 -17.64
C ASP A 16 -9.48 12.68 -17.58
N ALA A 17 -10.11 12.30 -16.46
CA ALA A 17 -10.71 10.97 -16.28
C ALA A 17 -12.16 10.84 -16.80
N ASN A 18 -12.69 11.89 -17.46
CA ASN A 18 -14.01 11.93 -18.11
C ASN A 18 -15.16 11.43 -17.21
N PHE A 19 -15.14 11.86 -15.95
CA PHE A 19 -16.21 11.64 -15.00
C PHE A 19 -17.50 12.35 -15.42
N LYS A 20 -18.66 11.74 -15.11
CA LYS A 20 -19.97 12.35 -15.38
C LYS A 20 -20.19 13.66 -14.61
N HIS A 21 -19.67 13.73 -13.38
CA HIS A 21 -19.71 14.86 -12.45
C HIS A 21 -18.34 14.97 -11.75
N PRO A 22 -17.32 15.57 -12.40
CA PRO A 22 -15.95 15.64 -11.89
C PRO A 22 -15.83 16.39 -10.55
N GLU A 23 -16.80 17.23 -10.22
CA GLU A 23 -16.87 17.97 -8.95
C GLU A 23 -17.31 17.09 -7.76
N ASN A 24 -17.88 15.91 -8.02
CA ASN A 24 -18.51 15.03 -7.04
C ASN A 24 -18.00 13.58 -7.13
N ILE A 25 -16.68 13.41 -7.14
CA ILE A 25 -16.03 12.09 -7.14
C ILE A 25 -16.02 11.53 -5.72
N ARG A 26 -16.50 10.30 -5.57
CA ARG A 26 -16.56 9.56 -4.30
C ARG A 26 -15.59 8.38 -4.30
N ALA A 27 -14.95 8.12 -3.18
CA ALA A 27 -14.25 6.87 -2.93
C ALA A 27 -15.22 5.88 -2.26
N SER A 28 -15.18 4.61 -2.65
CA SER A 28 -16.03 3.58 -2.07
C SER A 28 -15.23 2.37 -1.59
N LEU A 29 -15.70 1.81 -0.48
CA LEU A 29 -15.21 0.56 0.10
C LEU A 29 -16.39 -0.39 0.27
N ASP A 30 -16.40 -1.46 -0.53
CA ASP A 30 -17.43 -2.49 -0.47
C ASP A 30 -16.93 -3.76 0.23
N HIS A 31 -17.88 -4.67 0.48
CA HIS A 31 -17.60 -5.93 1.14
C HIS A 31 -16.76 -6.89 0.29
N ASP A 32 -16.87 -6.80 -1.05
CA ASP A 32 -16.12 -7.66 -1.98
C ASP A 32 -14.63 -7.30 -1.97
N ALA A 33 -14.31 -6.01 -1.92
CA ALA A 33 -12.95 -5.51 -1.78
C ALA A 33 -12.33 -5.96 -0.44
N ILE A 34 -13.07 -5.82 0.67
CA ILE A 34 -12.62 -6.29 1.99
C ILE A 34 -12.35 -7.80 1.95
N ALA A 35 -13.29 -8.58 1.41
CA ALA A 35 -13.14 -10.03 1.28
C ALA A 35 -11.94 -10.41 0.39
N HIS A 36 -11.74 -9.71 -0.73
CA HIS A 36 -10.60 -9.91 -1.62
C HIS A 36 -9.27 -9.66 -0.90
N ILE A 37 -9.15 -8.50 -0.24
CA ILE A 37 -7.95 -8.09 0.48
C ILE A 37 -7.62 -9.11 1.59
N LEU A 38 -8.60 -9.48 2.41
CA LEU A 38 -8.37 -10.43 3.51
C LEU A 38 -8.05 -11.84 3.00
N LYS A 39 -8.69 -12.28 1.90
CA LYS A 39 -8.42 -13.58 1.29
C LYS A 39 -7.00 -13.67 0.72
N ARG A 40 -6.47 -12.58 0.15
CA ARG A 40 -5.17 -12.56 -0.54
C ARG A 40 -4.03 -12.10 0.36
N HIS A 41 -4.26 -11.09 1.17
CA HIS A 41 -3.24 -10.40 1.96
C HIS A 41 -3.53 -10.36 3.46
N GLY A 42 -4.67 -10.91 3.92
CA GLY A 42 -5.01 -10.96 5.35
C GLY A 42 -4.10 -11.90 6.14
N VAL A 43 -4.10 -11.77 7.47
CA VAL A 43 -3.25 -12.57 8.41
C VAL A 43 -3.30 -14.08 8.18
N ASN A 44 -4.42 -14.61 7.67
CA ASN A 44 -4.63 -16.05 7.43
C ASN A 44 -4.45 -16.45 5.97
N SER A 45 -4.06 -15.53 5.09
CA SER A 45 -3.96 -15.77 3.64
C SER A 45 -2.79 -16.70 3.31
N VAL A 46 -2.89 -17.34 2.14
CA VAL A 46 -1.79 -18.16 1.61
C VAL A 46 -0.55 -17.31 1.34
N ASN A 47 -0.71 -16.07 0.89
CA ASN A 47 0.44 -15.22 0.60
C ASN A 47 1.21 -14.83 1.86
N VAL A 48 0.51 -14.55 2.95
CA VAL A 48 1.16 -14.25 4.24
C VAL A 48 1.90 -15.48 4.76
N LYS A 49 1.32 -16.68 4.59
CA LYS A 49 2.03 -17.95 4.87
C LYS A 49 3.29 -18.12 4.00
N ASN A 50 3.33 -17.50 2.83
CA ASN A 50 4.47 -17.50 1.91
C ASN A 50 5.41 -16.30 2.10
N GLY A 51 5.24 -15.48 3.14
CA GLY A 51 6.17 -14.40 3.51
C GLY A 51 5.74 -12.98 3.12
N GLU A 52 4.52 -12.77 2.62
CA GLU A 52 3.97 -11.41 2.51
C GLU A 52 3.66 -10.80 3.89
N ILE A 53 3.75 -9.48 4.02
CA ILE A 53 3.32 -8.77 5.22
C ILE A 53 1.79 -8.72 5.24
N PRO A 54 1.13 -9.09 6.36
CA PRO A 54 -0.32 -9.10 6.41
C PRO A 54 -0.95 -7.70 6.40
N ILE A 55 -2.12 -7.65 5.79
CA ILE A 55 -3.11 -6.58 5.91
C ILE A 55 -4.10 -6.96 7.01
N THR A 56 -4.35 -6.02 7.92
CA THR A 56 -5.30 -6.14 9.02
C THR A 56 -6.57 -5.35 8.73
N TYR A 57 -7.61 -5.54 9.53
CA TYR A 57 -8.80 -4.69 9.48
C TYR A 57 -8.48 -3.22 9.76
N GLU A 58 -7.50 -2.95 10.61
CA GLU A 58 -7.04 -1.59 10.91
C GLU A 58 -6.40 -0.94 9.69
N ASP A 59 -5.57 -1.67 8.95
CA ASP A 59 -5.00 -1.18 7.69
C ASP A 59 -6.11 -0.82 6.68
N ILE A 60 -7.11 -1.70 6.52
CA ILE A 60 -8.25 -1.48 5.61
C ILE A 60 -9.07 -0.27 6.06
N ALA A 61 -9.36 -0.15 7.35
CA ALA A 61 -10.08 1.01 7.89
C ALA A 61 -9.34 2.32 7.66
N ASN A 62 -8.01 2.29 7.64
CA ASN A 62 -7.14 3.45 7.42
C ASN A 62 -6.73 3.66 5.96
N TYR A 63 -7.29 2.94 4.99
CA TYR A 63 -6.83 3.03 3.60
C TYR A 63 -6.92 4.45 3.01
N ARG A 64 -7.93 5.24 3.40
CA ARG A 64 -8.05 6.64 2.98
C ARG A 64 -6.91 7.51 3.50
N TYR A 65 -6.47 7.28 4.74
CA TYR A 65 -5.28 7.96 5.28
C TYR A 65 -4.04 7.63 4.44
N ILE A 66 -3.86 6.37 4.06
CA ILE A 66 -2.76 5.92 3.21
C ILE A 66 -2.79 6.64 1.86
N VAL A 67 -3.95 6.70 1.20
CA VAL A 67 -4.11 7.38 -0.10
C VAL A 67 -3.84 8.88 0.02
N ASN A 68 -4.44 9.55 1.00
CA ASN A 68 -4.28 11.00 1.20
C ASN A 68 -2.83 11.40 1.50
N ASN A 69 -2.09 10.53 2.19
CA ASN A 69 -0.71 10.77 2.59
C ASN A 69 0.30 10.02 1.73
N ALA A 70 -0.12 9.45 0.60
CA ALA A 70 0.75 8.69 -0.29
C ALA A 70 1.94 9.54 -0.77
N ASP A 71 3.08 8.87 -0.90
CA ASP A 71 4.35 9.45 -1.36
C ASP A 71 4.41 9.45 -2.91
N ALA A 72 3.63 8.58 -3.55
CA ALA A 72 3.36 8.63 -4.98
C ALA A 72 1.94 8.12 -5.27
N ILE A 73 1.28 8.71 -6.27
CA ILE A 73 0.03 8.21 -6.82
C ILE A 73 0.15 8.24 -8.34
N LEU A 74 -0.15 7.11 -8.98
CA LEU A 74 -0.05 6.94 -10.43
C LEU A 74 -1.43 6.59 -11.00
N ARG A 75 -1.79 7.19 -12.14
CA ARG A 75 -2.97 6.77 -12.92
C ARG A 75 -2.54 5.71 -13.92
N THR A 76 -3.18 4.56 -13.86
CA THR A 76 -2.77 3.32 -14.52
C THR A 76 -3.93 2.75 -15.32
N ILE A 77 -3.63 1.79 -16.19
CA ILE A 77 -4.64 1.00 -16.91
C ILE A 77 -4.47 -0.45 -16.48
N ASP A 78 -5.56 -1.03 -15.95
CA ASP A 78 -5.59 -2.41 -15.53
C ASP A 78 -5.66 -3.38 -16.72
N LYS A 79 -5.57 -4.68 -16.43
CA LYS A 79 -5.56 -5.73 -17.46
C LYS A 79 -6.85 -5.83 -18.30
N TYR A 80 -7.91 -5.13 -17.90
CA TYR A 80 -9.20 -5.06 -18.58
C TYR A 80 -9.39 -3.74 -19.33
N ASP A 81 -8.29 -3.02 -19.59
CA ASP A 81 -8.28 -1.68 -20.19
C ASP A 81 -9.12 -0.67 -19.39
N LYS A 82 -9.26 -0.90 -18.08
CA LYS A 82 -9.95 0.02 -17.17
C LYS A 82 -8.94 0.86 -16.42
N GLU A 83 -9.22 2.14 -16.35
CA GLU A 83 -8.37 3.04 -15.59
C GLU A 83 -8.46 2.78 -14.09
N ALA A 84 -7.33 2.93 -13.41
CA ALA A 84 -7.21 2.85 -11.98
C ALA A 84 -6.26 3.95 -11.47
N ILE A 85 -6.27 4.16 -10.16
CA ILE A 85 -5.21 4.87 -9.47
C ILE A 85 -4.54 3.92 -8.49
N THR A 86 -3.22 3.99 -8.42
CA THR A 86 -2.41 3.21 -7.50
C THR A 86 -1.62 4.17 -6.62
N ALA A 87 -1.92 4.16 -5.32
CA ALA A 87 -1.25 4.95 -4.31
C ALA A 87 -0.18 4.11 -3.60
N PHE A 88 0.99 4.70 -3.38
CA PHE A 88 2.13 4.09 -2.73
C PHE A 88 2.50 4.92 -1.50
N LYS A 89 2.55 4.26 -0.34
CA LYS A 89 3.00 4.87 0.92
C LYS A 89 4.16 4.07 1.50
N GLN A 90 5.28 4.71 1.74
CA GLN A 90 6.38 4.15 2.51
C GLN A 90 6.07 4.22 4.01
N ILE A 91 6.20 3.09 4.71
CA ILE A 91 6.08 2.99 6.16
C ILE A 91 7.16 2.06 6.68
N ASN A 92 8.08 2.57 7.51
CA ASN A 92 9.02 1.78 8.34
C ASN A 92 9.51 0.46 7.71
N GLY A 93 10.21 0.55 6.57
CA GLY A 93 10.82 -0.61 5.90
C GLY A 93 9.91 -1.40 4.97
N TYR A 94 8.64 -1.04 4.80
CA TYR A 94 7.74 -1.62 3.81
C TYR A 94 6.91 -0.55 3.07
N ALA A 95 6.41 -0.90 1.89
CA ALA A 95 5.51 -0.08 1.11
C ALA A 95 4.08 -0.62 1.22
N VAL A 96 3.12 0.26 1.49
CA VAL A 96 1.69 -0.02 1.36
C VAL A 96 1.24 0.43 -0.03
N VAL A 97 0.57 -0.46 -0.75
CA VAL A 97 0.01 -0.20 -2.07
C VAL A 97 -1.50 -0.28 -1.99
N VAL A 98 -2.19 0.74 -2.50
CA VAL A 98 -3.65 0.82 -2.56
C VAL A 98 -4.08 1.06 -4.00
N GLU A 99 -4.90 0.17 -4.56
CA GLU A 99 -5.43 0.29 -5.92
C GLU A 99 -6.93 0.58 -5.88
N GLN A 100 -7.35 1.65 -6.57
CA GLN A 100 -8.76 2.01 -6.73
C GLN A 100 -9.14 2.05 -8.21
N ALA A 101 -10.25 1.40 -8.57
CA ALA A 101 -10.82 1.42 -9.91
C ALA A 101 -11.46 2.78 -10.20
N ILE A 102 -11.22 3.36 -11.38
CA ILE A 102 -11.97 4.53 -11.84
C ILE A 102 -13.26 4.05 -12.52
N ASN A 103 -14.39 4.43 -11.94
CA ASN A 103 -15.72 4.27 -12.52
C ASN A 103 -16.25 5.63 -12.97
N LYS A 104 -16.49 5.79 -14.28
CA LYS A 104 -16.96 7.04 -14.91
C LYS A 104 -18.28 7.59 -14.33
N LYS A 105 -18.99 6.81 -13.51
CA LYS A 105 -20.10 7.25 -12.63
C LYS A 105 -19.61 7.91 -11.32
N ASN A 106 -18.46 8.61 -11.37
CA ASN A 106 -17.87 9.40 -10.28
C ASN A 106 -17.40 8.62 -9.07
N GLU A 107 -16.93 7.39 -9.27
CA GLU A 107 -16.54 6.51 -8.18
C GLU A 107 -15.11 6.01 -8.33
N LEU A 108 -14.38 6.03 -7.22
CA LEU A 108 -13.09 5.38 -7.02
C LEU A 108 -13.31 4.19 -6.09
N ALA A 109 -13.50 3.00 -6.65
CA ALA A 109 -13.80 1.80 -5.86
C ALA A 109 -12.51 1.10 -5.43
N LEU A 110 -12.32 0.86 -4.13
CA LEU A 110 -11.17 0.08 -3.66
C LEU A 110 -11.18 -1.32 -4.29
N LYS A 111 -10.07 -1.72 -4.91
CA LYS A 111 -9.90 -3.06 -5.49
C LYS A 111 -9.05 -3.96 -4.62
N THR A 112 -7.90 -3.45 -4.20
CA THR A 112 -6.96 -4.19 -3.37
C THR A 112 -6.07 -3.27 -2.55
N MET A 113 -5.46 -3.85 -1.52
CA MET A 113 -4.48 -3.24 -0.65
C MET A 113 -3.51 -4.34 -0.23
N TYR A 114 -2.21 -4.07 -0.29
CA TYR A 114 -1.17 -5.01 0.14
C TYR A 114 0.10 -4.29 0.58
N LYS A 115 0.99 -5.03 1.22
CA LYS A 115 2.28 -4.55 1.71
C LYS A 115 3.42 -5.30 1.05
N ASN A 116 4.49 -4.61 0.66
CA ASN A 116 5.73 -5.23 0.20
C ASN A 116 6.92 -4.76 1.03
N ASN A 117 7.87 -5.67 1.24
CA ASN A 117 9.12 -5.32 1.89
C ASN A 117 9.91 -4.29 1.08
N GLY A 118 10.60 -3.40 1.80
CA GLY A 118 11.51 -2.43 1.23
C GLY A 118 10.85 -1.16 0.72
N SER A 119 11.55 -0.50 -0.20
CA SER A 119 11.15 0.80 -0.74
C SER A 119 10.04 0.67 -1.78
N TYR A 120 9.04 1.56 -1.76
CA TYR A 120 8.04 1.63 -2.82
C TYR A 120 8.65 1.90 -4.20
N LYS A 121 9.82 2.55 -4.27
CA LYS A 121 10.54 2.77 -5.54
C LYS A 121 11.14 1.49 -6.12
N ASN A 122 11.41 0.50 -5.26
CA ASN A 122 11.92 -0.81 -5.68
C ASN A 122 10.81 -1.78 -6.04
N ASN A 123 9.56 -1.45 -5.70
CA ASN A 123 8.40 -2.24 -6.06
C ASN A 123 8.25 -2.30 -7.59
N GLU A 124 8.06 -3.51 -8.10
CA GLU A 124 8.02 -3.75 -9.54
C GLU A 124 6.79 -3.09 -10.20
N VAL A 125 5.64 -3.04 -9.51
CA VAL A 125 4.43 -2.31 -9.91
C VAL A 125 4.73 -0.83 -10.08
N TYR A 126 5.44 -0.22 -9.13
CA TYR A 126 5.85 1.17 -9.22
C TYR A 126 6.80 1.41 -10.39
N LYS A 127 7.78 0.53 -10.64
CA LYS A 127 8.72 0.67 -11.77
C LYS A 127 8.01 0.57 -13.12
N GLU A 128 7.11 -0.39 -13.26
CA GLU A 128 6.29 -0.56 -14.47
C GLU A 128 5.42 0.68 -14.70
N PHE A 129 4.72 1.15 -13.68
CA PHE A 129 3.77 2.25 -13.82
C PHE A 129 4.42 3.62 -13.89
N SER A 130 5.52 3.87 -13.18
CA SER A 130 6.23 5.15 -13.29
C SER A 130 6.74 5.39 -14.70
N SER A 131 7.04 4.33 -15.45
CA SER A 131 7.46 4.39 -16.86
C SER A 131 6.30 4.60 -17.84
N THR A 132 5.05 4.33 -17.43
CA THR A 132 3.91 4.14 -18.36
C THR A 132 2.59 4.77 -17.92
N SER A 133 2.59 5.44 -16.76
CA SER A 133 1.41 6.12 -16.22
C SER A 133 0.92 7.19 -17.19
N LEU A 134 -0.40 7.38 -17.24
CA LEU A 134 -1.04 8.34 -18.16
C LEU A 134 -0.60 9.79 -17.96
N ASN A 135 -0.03 10.07 -16.79
CA ASN A 135 0.50 11.35 -16.35
C ASN A 135 2.03 11.48 -16.50
N ALA A 136 2.75 10.42 -16.89
CA ALA A 136 4.13 10.52 -17.34
C ALA A 136 4.15 10.93 -18.82
N ASN A 137 5.07 11.80 -19.23
CA ASN A 137 5.31 12.17 -20.65
C ASN A 137 5.70 10.99 -21.57
N ALA A 138 5.62 9.75 -21.09
CA ALA A 138 5.95 8.54 -21.81
C ALA A 138 4.77 8.07 -22.67
N LYS A 139 4.94 8.19 -23.99
CA LYS A 139 3.96 7.82 -25.04
C LYS A 139 3.71 6.31 -25.18
N VAL A 140 4.10 5.49 -24.19
CA VAL A 140 3.99 4.03 -24.22
C VAL A 140 3.18 3.57 -23.02
N LEU A 141 1.89 3.28 -23.25
CA LEU A 141 1.06 2.52 -22.31
C LEU A 141 1.65 1.11 -22.20
N HIS A 142 2.23 0.75 -21.05
CA HIS A 142 2.31 -0.66 -20.69
C HIS A 142 1.00 -1.03 -20.00
N ARG A 143 0.35 -2.07 -20.53
CA ARG A 143 -0.77 -2.73 -19.88
C ARG A 143 -0.26 -3.39 -18.60
N LEU A 144 -1.11 -3.43 -17.58
CA LEU A 144 -0.95 -4.24 -16.38
C LEU A 144 -0.50 -5.67 -16.73
N SER A 145 0.80 -5.93 -16.73
CA SER A 145 1.35 -7.26 -16.92
C SER A 145 1.21 -8.02 -15.60
N SER A 146 -0.01 -8.51 -15.33
CA SER A 146 -0.32 -9.53 -14.33
C SER A 146 0.47 -9.42 -13.01
N TYR A 147 0.18 -8.41 -12.18
CA TYR A 147 0.41 -8.55 -10.73
C TYR A 147 -0.67 -9.42 -10.12
N SER A 148 -0.62 -10.70 -10.45
CA SER A 148 -0.98 -11.73 -9.50
C SER A 148 0.20 -11.84 -8.52
N GLY A 149 0.05 -11.29 -7.31
CA GLY A 149 0.79 -11.75 -6.13
C GLY A 149 0.43 -13.20 -5.78
N ALA A 150 0.40 -14.07 -6.77
CA ALA A 150 0.17 -15.50 -6.74
C ALA A 150 0.78 -16.04 -8.04
N THR A 151 1.97 -16.59 -7.92
CA THR A 151 2.36 -17.70 -8.78
C THR A 151 1.22 -18.72 -8.72
N GLU A 152 0.61 -19.04 -9.86
CA GLU A 152 -0.15 -20.27 -10.00
C GLU A 152 0.82 -21.41 -9.69
N ASN A 153 0.62 -22.06 -8.54
CA ASN A 153 1.52 -23.08 -8.04
C ASN A 153 1.24 -24.40 -8.77
N THR A 154 1.84 -24.58 -9.94
CA THR A 154 2.09 -25.92 -10.50
C THR A 154 3.44 -26.39 -9.98
N THR A 155 3.41 -27.11 -8.86
CA THR A 155 4.54 -27.71 -8.17
C THR A 155 5.41 -28.60 -9.08
N GLN A 156 6.74 -28.40 -9.04
CA GLN A 156 7.73 -29.46 -8.74
C GLN A 156 9.10 -28.86 -8.35
N LYS A 157 9.52 -29.13 -7.10
CA LYS A 157 10.85 -28.91 -6.48
C LYS A 157 11.89 -29.90 -7.09
N PRO A 158 13.21 -29.91 -6.73
CA PRO A 158 14.05 -28.96 -5.97
C PRO A 158 15.44 -28.66 -6.61
N LEU A 159 16.16 -27.61 -6.15
CA LEU A 159 17.54 -27.75 -5.65
C LEU A 159 18.08 -26.47 -4.99
N ASN A 160 19.09 -26.71 -4.16
CA ASN A 160 19.93 -25.80 -3.36
C ASN A 160 20.18 -24.42 -4.00
N SER A 161 20.23 -23.34 -3.22
CA SER A 161 21.42 -22.97 -2.45
C SER A 161 21.12 -21.70 -1.65
N GLN A 162 21.97 -21.45 -0.64
CA GLN A 162 22.13 -20.22 0.15
C GLN A 162 21.46 -20.25 1.53
N GLU A 163 21.97 -21.16 2.35
CA GLU A 163 22.41 -20.80 3.70
C GLU A 163 23.52 -19.74 3.57
N ASP A 164 23.25 -18.44 3.73
CA ASP A 164 24.33 -17.48 4.05
C ASP A 164 23.91 -16.12 4.63
N LEU A 165 22.86 -16.02 5.45
CA LEU A 165 22.50 -14.71 6.06
C LEU A 165 22.25 -14.75 7.58
N LEU A 166 22.83 -15.74 8.27
CA LEU A 166 22.97 -15.71 9.72
C LEU A 166 24.39 -15.27 10.07
N LYS A 167 24.58 -13.95 10.24
CA LYS A 167 25.53 -13.29 11.15
C LYS A 167 25.60 -11.80 10.80
N THR A 168 25.10 -10.93 11.68
CA THR A 168 25.90 -9.90 12.34
C THR A 168 25.10 -9.38 13.54
N SER A 169 25.75 -9.48 14.69
CA SER A 169 25.31 -9.15 16.03
C SER A 169 25.36 -7.65 16.33
N GLU A 170 24.50 -7.26 17.27
CA GLU A 170 24.77 -6.35 18.38
C GLU A 170 25.28 -4.92 18.13
N ASN A 171 24.47 -3.98 18.65
CA ASN A 171 24.85 -2.71 19.26
C ASN A 171 25.22 -1.56 18.32
N LEU A 172 24.37 -0.52 18.33
CA LEU A 172 24.78 0.85 18.67
C LEU A 172 23.53 1.65 19.06
N ASN A 173 23.31 1.73 20.37
CA ASN A 173 22.59 2.83 20.98
C ASN A 173 23.42 4.10 20.78
N GLU A 174 22.99 5.03 19.93
CA GLU A 174 23.36 6.44 20.06
C GLU A 174 22.14 7.32 19.83
N THR A 175 21.89 8.15 20.84
CA THR A 175 20.80 9.11 20.92
C THR A 175 21.27 10.40 20.28
N THR A 176 20.60 10.86 19.23
CA THR A 176 20.78 12.23 18.71
C THR A 176 19.42 12.89 18.55
N LYS A 177 19.24 13.96 19.32
CA LYS A 177 18.05 14.82 19.31
C LYS A 177 18.10 15.71 18.08
N ASP A 178 17.38 15.34 17.03
CA ASP A 178 16.91 16.30 16.04
C ASP A 178 15.39 16.18 15.92
N ALA A 179 14.72 17.25 16.34
CA ALA A 179 13.27 17.34 16.41
C ALA A 179 12.67 17.42 15.00
N THR A 180 12.52 16.27 14.37
CA THR A 180 11.57 16.08 13.27
C THR A 180 10.18 16.14 13.88
N LYS A 181 9.30 17.03 13.41
CA LYS A 181 7.90 17.07 13.86
C LYS A 181 7.23 15.75 13.46
N LEU A 182 7.24 14.80 14.39
CA LEU A 182 6.57 13.51 14.27
C LEU A 182 5.08 13.74 13.99
N SER A 183 4.49 12.87 13.18
CA SER A 183 3.06 12.85 12.97
C SER A 183 2.33 12.53 14.29
N PRO A 184 1.07 12.96 14.47
CA PRO A 184 0.31 12.69 15.70
C PRO A 184 0.26 11.20 16.09
N LEU A 185 0.32 10.30 15.10
CA LEU A 185 0.33 8.85 15.32
C LEU A 185 1.66 8.35 15.87
N GLU A 186 2.78 8.90 15.39
CA GLU A 186 4.11 8.57 15.89
C GLU A 186 4.31 9.10 17.32
N GLN A 187 3.73 10.27 17.64
CA GLN A 187 3.70 10.81 19.00
C GLN A 187 2.89 9.90 19.94
N ALA A 188 1.68 9.50 19.52
CA ALA A 188 0.84 8.60 20.32
C ALA A 188 1.51 7.24 20.59
N ASN A 189 2.23 6.70 19.60
CA ASN A 189 2.96 5.44 19.75
C ASN A 189 4.20 5.59 20.64
N ALA A 190 4.92 6.71 20.56
CA ALA A 190 6.05 7.01 21.45
C ALA A 190 5.59 7.17 22.91
N GLU A 191 4.50 7.91 23.14
CA GLU A 191 3.91 8.11 24.48
C GLU A 191 3.43 6.78 25.09
N LYS A 192 2.77 5.92 24.29
CA LYS A 192 2.32 4.60 24.75
C LYS A 192 3.51 3.70 25.13
N HIS A 193 4.60 3.74 24.37
CA HIS A 193 5.81 2.97 24.66
C HIS A 193 6.50 3.45 25.95
N GLU A 194 6.60 4.77 26.15
CA GLU A 194 7.18 5.36 27.35
C GLU A 194 6.35 5.05 28.61
N LEU A 195 5.01 5.10 28.52
CA LEU A 195 4.12 4.74 29.62
C LEU A 195 4.28 3.27 30.03
N THR A 196 4.49 2.39 29.04
CA THR A 196 4.69 0.96 29.26
C THR A 196 6.01 0.69 29.98
N LEU A 197 7.10 1.34 29.55
CA LEU A 197 8.41 1.25 30.20
C LEU A 197 8.39 1.76 31.65
N LYS A 198 7.74 2.90 31.91
CA LYS A 198 7.57 3.44 33.27
C LYS A 198 6.78 2.51 34.18
N THR A 199 5.78 1.80 33.63
CA THR A 199 4.98 0.85 34.40
C THR A 199 5.77 -0.39 34.77
N MET A 200 6.65 -0.87 33.88
CA MET A 200 7.54 -2.01 34.15
C MET A 200 8.62 -1.67 35.18
N GLN A 201 9.13 -0.43 35.19
CA GLN A 201 10.13 0.04 36.17
C GLN A 201 9.54 0.30 37.57
N LYS A 202 8.23 0.53 37.69
CA LYS A 202 7.56 0.79 38.98
C LYS A 202 7.10 -0.49 39.70
N ASN A 203 7.13 -1.63 39.00
CA ASN A 203 6.70 -2.94 39.50
C ASN A 203 7.87 -3.92 39.73
N ALA A 204 9.11 -3.43 39.69
CA ALA A 204 10.34 -4.14 40.06
C ALA A 204 10.88 -3.57 41.38
#